data_AF-A0A535RZY1-F1
#
_entry.id   AF-A0A535RZY1-F1
#
_cell.length_a   1.000
_cell.length_b   1.000
_cell.length_c   1.000
_cell.angle_alpha   90.00
_cell.angle_beta   90.00
_cell.angle_gamma   90.00
#
_symmetry.space_group_name_H-M   'P 1'
#
loop_
_entity.id
_entity.type
_entity.pdbx_description
1 polymer ?
#
loop_
_entity_poly.entity_id
_entity_poly.type
_entity_poly.pdbx_seq_one_letter_code
_entity_poly.pdbx_strand_id
1 'polypeptide(L)'
;QAEKFEENVQSIAELEVNMRRIGKDLGNFPFIMQWNKRDLPSALPVNVLDRYLNRRRVSSFEAIASDGKGVFATLRAISKNVMAHL
;
A
#
# COMPACT_ATOMS: atom_id res chain seq x y z
N GLN A 1 11.02 6.10 -10.49
CA GLN A 1 10.55 5.04 -9.57
C GLN A 1 10.33 3.71 -10.27
N ALA A 2 10.48 3.59 -11.60
CA ALA A 2 10.49 2.28 -12.26
C ALA A 2 11.50 1.31 -11.61
N GLU A 3 12.68 1.81 -11.23
CA GLU A 3 13.72 1.08 -10.50
C GLU A 3 13.25 0.50 -9.16
N LYS A 4 12.26 1.11 -8.51
CA LYS A 4 11.71 0.64 -7.22
C LYS A 4 10.56 -0.36 -7.38
N PHE A 5 10.14 -0.62 -8.61
CA PHE A 5 9.01 -1.51 -8.86
C PHE A 5 9.31 -2.94 -8.40
N GLU A 6 10.48 -3.48 -8.73
CA GLU A 6 10.91 -4.82 -8.30
C GLU A 6 11.05 -4.91 -6.77
N GLU A 7 11.65 -3.89 -6.15
CA GLU A 7 11.73 -3.79 -4.68
C GLU A 7 10.34 -3.78 -4.03
N ASN A 8 9.37 -3.06 -4.62
CA ASN A 8 7.99 -3.05 -4.11
C ASN A 8 7.30 -4.41 -4.26
N VAL A 9 7.52 -5.13 -5.37
CA VAL A 9 7.00 -6.49 -5.55
C VAL A 9 7.56 -7.41 -4.48
N GLN A 10 8.88 -7.37 -4.27
CA GLN A 10 9.55 -8.18 -3.26
C GLN A 10 9.04 -7.84 -1.85
N SER A 11 8.92 -6.55 -1.52
CA SER A 11 8.45 -6.10 -0.20
C SER A 11 7.03 -6.59 0.12
N ILE A 12 6.11 -6.58 -0.86
CA ILE A 12 4.75 -7.11 -0.67
C ILE A 12 4.78 -8.63 -0.47
N ALA A 13 5.60 -9.37 -1.22
CA ALA A 13 5.76 -10.81 -1.04
C ALA A 13 6.33 -11.16 0.35
N GLU A 14 7.32 -10.41 0.81
CA GLU A 14 7.91 -10.55 2.14
C GLU A 14 6.89 -10.23 3.24
N LEU A 15 6.07 -9.20 3.08
CA LEU A 15 4.98 -8.89 4.00
C LEU A 15 4.04 -10.08 4.16
N GLU A 16 3.59 -10.70 3.06
CA GLU A 16 2.73 -11.88 3.13
C GLU A 16 3.38 -13.06 3.87
N VAL A 17 4.66 -13.32 3.61
CA VAL A 17 5.42 -14.38 4.31
C VAL A 17 5.49 -14.09 5.81
N ASN A 18 5.82 -12.86 6.18
CA ASN A 18 5.92 -12.44 7.58
C ASN A 18 4.58 -12.52 8.31
N MET A 19 3.48 -12.13 7.66
CA MET A 19 2.13 -12.26 8.21
C MET A 19 1.77 -13.72 8.47
N ARG A 20 2.04 -14.62 7.51
CA ARG A 20 1.80 -16.06 7.69
C ARG A 20 2.61 -16.64 8.85
N ARG A 21 3.86 -16.20 9.06
CA ARG A 21 4.72 -16.64 10.18
C ARG A 21 4.13 -16.31 11.55
N ILE A 22 3.37 -15.23 11.68
CA ILE A 22 2.68 -14.85 12.92
C ILE A 22 1.24 -15.38 13.00
N GLY A 23 0.86 -16.31 12.11
CA GLY A 23 -0.49 -16.89 12.07
C GLY A 23 -1.57 -15.92 11.59
N LYS A 24 -1.21 -14.90 10.79
CA LYS A 24 -2.15 -13.93 10.20
C LYS A 24 -2.23 -14.10 8.69
N ASP A 25 -3.44 -14.02 8.15
CA ASP A 25 -3.67 -13.94 6.71
C ASP A 25 -3.88 -12.49 6.30
N LEU A 26 -3.07 -12.00 5.36
CA LEU A 26 -3.21 -10.65 4.80
C LEU A 26 -4.55 -10.47 4.05
N GLY A 27 -5.22 -11.55 3.65
CA GLY A 27 -6.57 -11.50 3.07
C GLY A 27 -7.66 -11.08 4.07
N ASN A 28 -7.48 -11.37 5.35
CA ASN A 28 -8.43 -11.06 6.43
C ASN A 28 -7.86 -10.06 7.45
N PHE A 29 -6.70 -9.47 7.14
CA PHE A 29 -6.06 -8.47 7.98
C PHE A 29 -6.29 -7.07 7.38
N PRO A 30 -6.65 -6.06 8.19
CA PRO A 30 -6.79 -4.69 7.70
C PRO A 30 -5.52 -4.23 6.98
N PHE A 31 -5.64 -3.94 5.68
CA PHE A 31 -4.54 -3.56 4.81
C PHE A 31 -5.01 -2.57 3.75
N ILE A 32 -4.14 -1.61 3.39
CA ILE A 32 -4.37 -0.60 2.35
C ILE A 32 -3.06 -0.29 1.64
N MET A 33 -3.13 0.29 0.44
CA MET A 33 -1.95 0.74 -0.30
C MET A 33 -1.80 2.27 -0.25
N GLN A 34 -0.57 2.75 -0.13
CA GLN A 34 -0.25 4.17 -0.32
C GLN A 34 0.83 4.30 -1.40
N TRP A 35 0.49 4.96 -2.50
CA TRP A 35 1.41 5.28 -3.60
C TRP A 35 2.11 6.60 -3.29
N ASN A 36 3.20 6.53 -2.53
CA ASN A 36 3.94 7.69 -2.08
C ASN A 36 4.91 8.24 -3.15
N LYS A 37 5.38 9.47 -2.93
CA LYS A 37 6.31 10.23 -3.79
C LYS A 37 5.74 10.57 -5.17
N ARG A 38 4.45 10.94 -5.23
CA ARG A 38 3.75 11.33 -6.47
C ARG A 38 4.29 12.62 -7.11
N ASP A 39 5.09 13.37 -6.38
CA ASP A 39 5.82 14.56 -6.83
C ASP A 39 6.99 14.25 -7.77
N LEU A 40 7.49 13.01 -7.78
CA LEU A 40 8.64 12.66 -8.60
C LEU A 40 8.25 12.56 -10.09
N PRO A 41 9.02 13.16 -11.01
CA PRO A 41 8.76 13.04 -12.45
C PRO A 41 8.91 11.59 -12.95
N SER A 42 9.67 10.77 -12.22
CA SER A 42 9.85 9.34 -12.52
C SER A 42 8.79 8.44 -11.85
N ALA A 43 7.78 9.00 -11.18
CA ALA A 43 6.71 8.24 -10.55
C ALA A 43 5.89 7.50 -11.61
N LEU A 44 5.76 6.19 -11.47
CA LEU A 44 4.92 5.39 -12.36
C LEU A 44 3.44 5.81 -12.22
N PRO A 45 2.63 5.74 -13.29
CA PRO A 45 1.20 6.00 -13.19
C PRO A 45 0.52 5.12 -12.12
N VAL A 46 -0.43 5.68 -11.37
CA VAL A 46 -1.11 4.95 -10.28
C VAL A 46 -1.84 3.72 -10.79
N ASN A 47 -2.49 3.80 -11.95
CA ASN A 47 -3.16 2.65 -12.56
C ASN A 47 -2.19 1.49 -12.85
N VAL A 48 -0.92 1.78 -13.16
CA VAL A 48 0.12 0.75 -13.32
C VAL A 48 0.43 0.14 -11.95
N LEU A 49 0.73 0.96 -10.95
CA LEU A 49 1.01 0.47 -9.59
C LEU A 49 -0.14 -0.37 -9.04
N ASP A 50 -1.37 0.10 -9.17
CA ASP A 50 -2.57 -0.56 -8.67
C ASP A 50 -2.81 -1.89 -9.42
N ARG A 51 -2.67 -1.90 -10.75
CA ARG A 51 -2.83 -3.12 -11.56
C ARG A 51 -1.85 -4.23 -11.16
N TYR A 52 -0.59 -3.89 -10.90
CA TYR A 52 0.46 -4.89 -10.71
C TYR A 52 0.77 -5.19 -9.23
N LEU A 53 0.66 -4.21 -8.34
CA LEU A 53 1.04 -4.34 -6.93
C LEU A 53 -0.19 -4.53 -6.02
N ASN A 54 -1.35 -3.96 -6.37
CA ASN A 54 -2.57 -4.09 -5.57
C ASN A 54 -3.40 -5.31 -5.98
N ARG A 55 -2.80 -6.50 -5.90
CA ARG A 55 -3.44 -7.78 -6.33
C ARG A 55 -4.75 -8.09 -5.59
N ARG A 56 -4.91 -7.57 -4.37
CA ARG A 56 -6.09 -7.73 -3.51
C ARG A 56 -7.15 -6.64 -3.71
N ARG A 57 -6.87 -5.63 -4.54
CA ARG A 57 -7.74 -4.46 -4.77
C ARG A 57 -8.19 -3.79 -3.47
N VAL A 58 -7.29 -3.70 -2.48
CA VAL A 58 -7.56 -2.96 -1.25
C VAL A 58 -7.63 -1.47 -1.56
N SER A 59 -8.24 -0.67 -0.68
CA SER A 59 -8.24 0.78 -0.85
C SER A 59 -6.81 1.30 -1.03
N SER A 60 -6.62 2.16 -2.03
CA SER A 60 -5.32 2.73 -2.36
C SER A 60 -5.39 4.26 -2.44
N PHE A 61 -4.31 4.93 -2.02
CA PHE A 61 -4.25 6.38 -1.92
C PHE A 61 -2.95 6.91 -2.52
N GLU A 62 -3.03 8.02 -3.24
CA GLU A 62 -1.86 8.80 -3.63
C GLU A 62 -1.33 9.63 -2.47
N ALA A 63 0.00 9.75 -2.36
CA ALA A 63 0.61 10.56 -1.32
C ALA A 63 1.91 11.26 -1.76
N ILE A 64 2.16 12.41 -1.12
CA ILE A 64 3.46 13.07 -1.07
C ILE A 64 3.73 13.28 0.42
N ALA A 65 4.31 12.27 1.07
CA ALA A 65 4.41 12.24 2.53
C ALA A 65 5.23 13.40 3.09
N SER A 66 6.23 13.89 2.34
CA SER A 66 7.04 15.07 2.70
C SER A 66 6.23 16.37 2.76
N ASP A 67 5.10 16.45 2.05
CA ASP A 67 4.18 17.59 2.00
C ASP A 67 2.85 17.28 2.74
N GLY A 68 2.80 16.16 3.48
CA GLY A 68 1.60 15.72 4.21
C GLY A 68 0.41 15.26 3.36
N LYS A 69 0.45 15.46 2.03
CA LYS A 69 -0.62 15.05 1.10
C LYS A 69 -0.83 13.53 1.15
N GLY A 70 -2.08 13.12 1.31
CA GLY A 70 -2.49 11.70 1.32
C GLY A 70 -2.22 10.95 2.64
N VAL A 71 -1.42 11.51 3.55
CA VAL A 71 -1.04 10.83 4.81
C VAL A 71 -2.25 10.61 5.71
N PHE A 72 -3.00 11.68 5.99
CA PHE A 72 -4.20 11.58 6.83
C PHE A 72 -5.33 10.77 6.17
N ALA A 73 -5.45 10.83 4.84
CA ALA A 73 -6.45 10.01 4.13
C ALA A 73 -6.15 8.52 4.29
N THR A 74 -4.88 8.14 4.11
CA THR A 74 -4.38 6.79 4.33
C THR A 74 -4.63 6.34 5.78
N LEU A 75 -4.21 7.13 6.76
CA LEU A 75 -4.37 6.80 8.19
C LEU A 75 -5.84 6.62 8.56
N ARG A 76 -6.71 7.55 8.18
CA ARG A 76 -8.15 7.44 8.46
C ARG A 76 -8.77 6.18 7.85
N ALA A 77 -8.38 5.83 6.63
CA ALA A 77 -8.91 4.65 5.96
C ALA A 77 -8.50 3.36 6.69
N ILE A 78 -7.21 3.21 7.06
CA ILE A 78 -6.78 2.02 7.79
C ILE A 78 -7.38 1.96 9.20
N SER A 79 -7.49 3.10 9.91
CA SER A 79 -8.14 3.14 11.23
C SER A 79 -9.60 2.69 11.15
N LYS A 80 -10.34 3.12 10.11
CA LYS A 80 -11.71 2.66 9.87
C LYS A 80 -11.77 1.15 9.60
N ASN A 81 -10.85 0.62 8.78
CA ASN A 81 -10.81 -0.80 8.47
C ASN A 81 -10.51 -1.64 9.72
N VAL A 82 -9.58 -1.19 10.57
CA VAL A 82 -9.26 -1.84 11.85
C VAL A 82 -10.47 -1.83 12.77
N MET A 83 -11.13 -0.68 12.94
CA MET A 83 -12.34 -0.57 13.77
C MET A 83 -13.48 -1.47 13.31
N ALA A 84 -13.60 -1.71 12.00
CA ALA A 84 -14.62 -2.61 11.44
C ALA A 84 -14.28 -4.11 11.58
N HIS A 85 -13.04 -4.45 11.93
CA HIS A 85 -12.59 -5.83 12.19
C HIS A 85 -12.57 -6.19 13.68
N LEU A 86 -12.84 -5.23 14.57
CA LEU A 86 -13.09 -5.46 16.00
C LEU A 86 -14.55 -5.87 16.22
#